data_AF-A0A520HGR9-F1
#
_entry.id   AF-A0A520HGR9-F1
#
_cell.length_a   1.000
_cell.length_b   1.000
_cell.length_c   1.000
_cell.angle_alpha   90.00
_cell.angle_beta   90.00
_cell.angle_gamma   90.00
#
_symmetry.space_group_name_H-M   'P 1'
#
loop_
_entity.id
_entity.type
_entity.pdbx_description
1 polymer ?
#
loop_
_entity_poly.entity_id
_entity_poly.type
_entity_poly.pdbx_seq_one_letter_code
_entity_poly.pdbx_strand_id
1 'polypeptide(L)'
;MKQILLTILALGTFAVVNAQDGLHNRGELYVEPGAALYVGGQFTNTTAGVDFRNHGTFTLTGNFTNDQVMSWYAGKIIFDGNNGQSINGTATFNTKDFDASNPIGVTLNTPLRVDGVCSFSEGLLNAATITTPIIFTSNASHTGASNASHVNGYVVKEGNGNFIFPIGDITHYEPASVNFTTNLSGTRAKYFPTDAGSAPYAITGYSPVELLFYNKLEQWDISPLSAATGTVTMYWNSTNNVGIGATSDLRVAHKIGG
;
A
#
# COMPACT_ATOMS: atom_id res chain seq x y z
N MET A 1 56.83 -31.86 52.00
CA MET A 1 56.89 -30.85 50.92
C MET A 1 55.51 -30.75 50.30
N LYS A 2 54.88 -29.58 50.37
CA LYS A 2 53.51 -29.32 49.87
C LYS A 2 53.57 -29.03 48.38
N GLN A 3 52.84 -29.76 47.55
CA GLN A 3 52.65 -29.44 46.13
C GLN A 3 51.39 -28.58 45.98
N ILE A 4 51.53 -27.43 45.35
CA ILE A 4 50.44 -26.48 45.06
C ILE A 4 49.91 -26.79 43.68
N LEU A 5 48.62 -27.11 43.58
CA LEU A 5 47.91 -27.30 42.32
C LEU A 5 47.47 -25.93 41.80
N LEU A 6 48.00 -25.52 40.64
CA LEU A 6 47.63 -24.26 39.99
C LEU A 6 46.49 -24.53 38.99
N THR A 7 45.26 -24.21 39.38
CA THR A 7 44.10 -24.28 38.49
C THR A 7 43.98 -22.97 37.73
N ILE A 8 44.29 -22.98 36.43
CA ILE A 8 44.09 -21.82 35.55
C ILE A 8 42.63 -21.84 35.08
N LEU A 9 41.85 -20.84 35.50
CA LEU A 9 40.49 -20.61 35.04
C LEU A 9 40.55 -19.76 33.75
N ALA A 10 40.26 -20.36 32.60
CA ALA A 10 40.13 -19.63 31.35
C ALA A 10 38.75 -18.94 31.30
N LEU A 11 38.73 -17.62 31.47
CA LEU A 11 37.53 -16.79 31.27
C LEU A 11 37.32 -16.59 29.77
N GLY A 12 36.37 -17.32 29.17
CA GLY A 12 35.98 -17.10 27.77
C GLY A 12 35.03 -15.91 27.66
N THR A 13 35.46 -14.82 27.01
CA THR A 13 34.59 -13.72 26.61
C THR A 13 33.84 -14.12 25.34
N PHE A 14 32.53 -14.34 25.45
CA PHE A 14 31.65 -14.44 24.28
C PHE A 14 31.33 -13.03 23.79
N ALA A 15 32.02 -12.57 22.75
CA ALA A 15 31.58 -11.40 21.99
C ALA A 15 30.46 -11.85 21.04
N VAL A 16 29.22 -11.48 21.35
CA VAL A 16 28.12 -11.56 20.38
C VAL A 16 28.36 -10.46 19.36
N VAL A 17 28.93 -10.82 18.21
CA VAL A 17 28.97 -9.92 17.05
C VAL A 17 27.57 -9.93 16.47
N ASN A 18 26.83 -8.82 16.59
CA ASN A 18 25.59 -8.67 15.83
C ASN A 18 25.96 -8.72 14.34
N ALA A 19 25.52 -9.77 13.64
CA ALA A 19 25.52 -9.81 12.19
C ALA A 19 24.75 -8.60 11.65
N GLN A 20 25.10 -8.13 10.44
CA GLN A 20 24.56 -6.91 9.84
C GLN A 20 23.02 -6.82 9.99
N ASP A 21 22.52 -5.72 10.54
CA ASP A 21 21.08 -5.44 10.72
C ASP A 21 20.35 -5.21 9.37
N GLY A 22 21.13 -5.11 8.28
CA GLY A 22 20.63 -4.83 6.95
C GLY A 22 21.72 -4.45 5.96
N LEU A 23 21.31 -4.11 4.74
CA LEU A 23 22.17 -3.54 3.71
C LEU A 23 22.10 -2.01 3.75
N HIS A 24 23.25 -1.39 4.00
CA HIS A 24 23.39 0.07 3.97
C HIS A 24 24.11 0.48 2.69
N ASN A 25 23.37 1.05 1.73
CA ASN A 25 23.98 1.60 0.53
C ASN A 25 24.66 2.94 0.85
N ARG A 26 25.96 3.03 0.53
CA ARG A 26 26.79 4.24 0.69
C ARG A 26 27.41 4.70 -0.63
N GLY A 27 26.97 4.15 -1.75
CA GLY A 27 27.43 4.50 -3.09
C GLY A 27 26.32 4.28 -4.11
N GLU A 28 26.67 3.74 -5.28
CA GLU A 28 25.68 3.29 -6.26
C GLU A 28 25.44 1.79 -6.10
N LEU A 29 24.18 1.41 -5.87
CA LEU A 29 23.74 0.02 -5.92
C LEU A 29 22.84 -0.16 -7.13
N TYR A 30 23.27 -1.03 -8.05
CA TYR A 30 22.50 -1.36 -9.25
C TYR A 30 22.16 -2.85 -9.30
N VAL A 31 20.87 -3.16 -9.38
CA VAL A 31 20.35 -4.51 -9.61
C VAL A 31 20.00 -4.64 -11.10
N GLU A 32 20.81 -5.40 -11.82
CA GLU A 32 20.68 -5.60 -13.28
C GLU A 32 19.36 -6.31 -13.67
N PRO A 33 18.86 -6.10 -14.90
CA PRO A 33 17.73 -6.86 -15.44
C PRO A 33 17.97 -8.36 -15.33
N GLY A 34 17.00 -9.08 -14.76
CA GLY A 34 17.07 -10.53 -14.55
C GLY A 34 17.91 -10.97 -13.35
N ALA A 35 18.64 -10.06 -12.68
CA ALA A 35 19.30 -10.36 -11.42
C ALA A 35 18.31 -10.33 -10.25
N ALA A 36 18.65 -11.07 -9.18
CA ALA A 36 17.92 -11.04 -7.92
C ALA A 36 18.86 -10.61 -6.79
N LEU A 37 18.44 -9.64 -5.99
CA LEU A 37 19.11 -9.22 -4.76
C LEU A 37 18.17 -9.48 -3.59
N TYR A 38 18.61 -10.29 -2.63
CA TYR A 38 17.88 -10.58 -1.40
C TYR A 38 18.60 -9.97 -0.20
N VAL A 39 17.87 -9.23 0.64
CA VAL A 39 18.35 -8.62 1.87
C VAL A 39 17.53 -9.15 3.05
N GLY A 40 18.12 -10.06 3.83
CA GLY A 40 17.53 -10.58 5.06
C GLY A 40 17.59 -9.59 6.22
N GLY A 41 17.06 -8.37 6.06
CA GLY A 41 17.10 -7.29 7.03
C GLY A 41 16.67 -5.95 6.44
N GLN A 42 17.05 -4.86 7.10
CA GLN A 42 16.70 -3.51 6.65
C GLN A 42 17.50 -3.11 5.39
N PHE A 43 16.97 -2.20 4.59
CA PHE A 43 17.69 -1.54 3.50
C PHE A 43 17.69 -0.03 3.71
N THR A 44 18.86 0.59 3.66
CA THR A 44 19.04 2.02 3.97
C THR A 44 19.80 2.74 2.85
N ASN A 45 19.21 3.81 2.33
CA ASN A 45 19.75 4.69 1.30
C ASN A 45 19.55 6.17 1.67
N THR A 46 20.25 6.64 2.72
CA THR A 46 19.98 7.94 3.36
C THR A 46 21.09 8.99 3.21
N THR A 47 22.29 8.58 2.77
CA THR A 47 23.42 9.52 2.59
C THR A 47 23.22 10.34 1.32
N ALA A 48 23.44 11.65 1.33
CA ALA A 48 23.27 12.45 0.12
C ALA A 48 24.15 11.94 -1.04
N GLY A 49 23.56 11.81 -2.23
CA GLY A 49 24.27 11.41 -3.45
C GLY A 49 24.45 9.90 -3.65
N VAL A 50 23.90 9.06 -2.77
CA VAL A 50 23.78 7.61 -3.03
C VAL A 50 22.64 7.35 -4.02
N ASP A 51 22.76 6.28 -4.79
CA ASP A 51 21.75 5.90 -5.77
C ASP A 51 21.41 4.42 -5.65
N PHE A 52 20.11 4.11 -5.68
CA PHE A 52 19.60 2.76 -5.76
C PHE A 52 18.82 2.61 -7.06
N ARG A 53 19.40 1.83 -7.98
CA ARG A 53 18.83 1.53 -9.28
C ARG A 53 18.37 0.07 -9.28
N ASN A 54 17.08 -0.16 -9.44
CA ASN A 54 16.55 -1.53 -9.48
C ASN A 54 15.87 -1.81 -10.82
N HIS A 55 16.50 -2.66 -11.64
CA HIS A 55 15.93 -3.20 -12.88
C HIS A 55 15.68 -4.73 -12.81
N GLY A 56 16.14 -5.38 -11.74
CA GLY A 56 15.91 -6.80 -11.47
C GLY A 56 14.81 -7.02 -10.43
N THR A 57 15.01 -8.01 -9.57
CA THR A 57 14.14 -8.29 -8.42
C THR A 57 14.89 -7.99 -7.13
N PHE A 58 14.34 -7.12 -6.30
CA PHE A 58 14.87 -6.81 -4.97
C PHE A 58 13.89 -7.29 -3.89
N THR A 59 14.32 -8.23 -3.06
CA THR A 59 13.52 -8.78 -1.96
C THR A 59 14.13 -8.40 -0.63
N LEU A 60 13.31 -7.97 0.33
CA LEU A 60 13.76 -7.69 1.68
C LEU A 60 12.79 -8.15 2.76
N THR A 61 13.32 -8.49 3.93
CA THR A 61 12.53 -8.90 5.11
C THR A 61 12.43 -7.84 6.20
N GLY A 62 13.19 -6.74 6.09
CA GLY A 62 13.16 -5.60 7.00
C GLY A 62 12.61 -4.32 6.36
N ASN A 63 12.75 -3.19 7.05
CA ASN A 63 12.28 -1.90 6.56
C ASN A 63 13.10 -1.40 5.37
N PHE A 64 12.46 -0.64 4.48
CA PHE A 64 13.14 0.11 3.42
C PHE A 64 13.14 1.59 3.78
N THR A 65 14.32 2.21 3.88
CA THR A 65 14.46 3.64 4.16
C THR A 65 15.29 4.30 3.06
N ASN A 66 14.70 5.24 2.33
CA ASN A 66 15.38 5.93 1.24
C ASN A 66 15.06 7.43 1.20
N ASP A 67 16.09 8.24 1.42
CA ASP A 67 15.99 9.71 1.40
C ASP A 67 16.41 10.30 0.06
N GLN A 68 16.63 9.47 -0.96
CA GLN A 68 17.07 9.88 -2.29
C GLN A 68 15.98 9.66 -3.35
N VAL A 69 16.08 10.34 -4.49
CA VAL A 69 15.11 10.15 -5.58
C VAL A 69 15.36 8.81 -6.28
N MET A 70 14.37 7.91 -6.28
CA MET A 70 14.41 6.68 -7.08
C MET A 70 14.08 7.01 -8.55
N SER A 71 15.10 7.25 -9.36
CA SER A 71 14.94 7.61 -10.80
C SER A 71 15.01 6.40 -11.74
N TRP A 72 15.55 5.28 -11.28
CA TRP A 72 15.79 4.07 -12.08
C TRP A 72 15.17 2.85 -11.40
N TYR A 73 13.93 2.54 -11.77
CA TYR A 73 13.08 1.61 -11.01
C TYR A 73 12.32 0.62 -11.89
N ALA A 74 12.90 0.22 -13.03
CA ALA A 74 12.28 -0.72 -13.98
C ALA A 74 12.08 -2.17 -13.48
N GLY A 75 12.48 -2.47 -12.24
CA GLY A 75 12.41 -3.78 -11.61
C GLY A 75 11.29 -3.95 -10.60
N LYS A 76 11.29 -5.12 -9.95
CA LYS A 76 10.32 -5.54 -8.92
C LYS A 76 10.90 -5.35 -7.52
N ILE A 77 10.09 -4.90 -6.56
CA ILE A 77 10.43 -4.93 -5.12
C ILE A 77 9.42 -5.79 -4.36
N ILE A 78 9.93 -6.70 -3.51
CA ILE A 78 9.14 -7.66 -2.72
C ILE A 78 9.41 -7.48 -1.24
N PHE A 79 8.37 -7.18 -0.47
CA PHE A 79 8.41 -7.14 0.99
C PHE A 79 7.97 -8.51 1.53
N ASP A 80 8.93 -9.32 1.97
CA ASP A 80 8.78 -10.76 2.30
C ASP A 80 9.19 -11.06 3.76
N GLY A 81 8.83 -10.16 4.67
CA GLY A 81 9.12 -10.28 6.10
C GLY A 81 8.05 -11.07 6.87
N ASN A 82 8.44 -11.60 8.03
CA ASN A 82 7.53 -12.21 9.01
C ASN A 82 7.17 -11.28 10.19
N ASN A 83 7.77 -10.09 10.23
CA ASN A 83 7.43 -8.99 11.14
C ASN A 83 6.88 -7.84 10.29
N GLY A 84 6.14 -6.91 10.90
CA GLY A 84 5.67 -5.72 10.20
C GLY A 84 6.84 -4.95 9.57
N GLN A 85 6.71 -4.62 8.28
CA GLN A 85 7.69 -3.83 7.54
C GLN A 85 7.16 -2.42 7.26
N SER A 86 8.06 -1.51 6.92
CA SER A 86 7.71 -0.15 6.55
C SER A 86 8.53 0.37 5.38
N ILE A 87 7.90 1.24 4.60
CA ILE A 87 8.54 2.07 3.59
C ILE A 87 8.68 3.47 4.17
N ASN A 88 9.92 3.92 4.32
CA ASN A 88 10.30 5.17 4.96
C ASN A 88 11.18 6.02 4.03
N GLY A 89 11.30 7.28 4.41
CA GLY A 89 12.22 8.22 3.81
C GLY A 89 11.54 9.51 3.40
N THR A 90 12.31 10.41 2.80
CA THR A 90 11.85 11.76 2.43
C THR A 90 11.33 11.88 1.00
N ALA A 91 11.65 10.92 0.12
CA ALA A 91 11.22 10.91 -1.28
C ALA A 91 10.14 9.85 -1.51
N THR A 92 9.34 10.03 -2.58
CA THR A 92 8.42 9.00 -3.07
C THR A 92 9.19 7.74 -3.42
N PHE A 93 8.71 6.60 -2.92
CA PHE A 93 9.23 5.30 -3.26
C PHE A 93 8.66 4.87 -4.61
N ASN A 94 9.51 4.79 -5.63
CA ASN A 94 9.10 4.42 -6.99
C ASN A 94 9.52 2.99 -7.31
N THR A 95 8.63 2.20 -7.89
CA THR A 95 8.94 0.88 -8.42
C THR A 95 8.09 0.56 -9.64
N LYS A 96 8.61 -0.27 -10.56
CA LYS A 96 7.79 -0.79 -11.64
C LYS A 96 6.79 -1.78 -11.08
N ASP A 97 7.27 -2.87 -10.50
CA ASP A 97 6.41 -3.90 -9.93
C ASP A 97 6.59 -3.97 -8.42
N PHE A 98 5.50 -4.10 -7.68
CA PHE A 98 5.50 -4.20 -6.22
C PHE A 98 4.82 -5.49 -5.77
N ASP A 99 5.29 -6.07 -4.67
CA ASP A 99 4.69 -7.26 -4.08
C ASP A 99 4.62 -7.12 -2.56
N ALA A 100 3.40 -6.93 -2.07
CA ALA A 100 3.08 -7.03 -0.65
C ALA A 100 2.93 -8.51 -0.31
N SER A 101 4.00 -9.11 0.22
CA SER A 101 4.08 -10.53 0.57
C SER A 101 4.44 -10.70 2.05
N ASN A 102 3.84 -9.88 2.91
CA ASN A 102 4.13 -9.88 4.34
C ASN A 102 2.83 -10.05 5.13
N PRO A 103 2.60 -11.17 5.81
CA PRO A 103 1.33 -11.45 6.49
C PRO A 103 1.01 -10.48 7.65
N ILE A 104 2.01 -9.80 8.21
CA ILE A 104 1.81 -8.76 9.23
C ILE A 104 1.50 -7.39 8.59
N GLY A 105 1.90 -7.20 7.33
CA GLY A 105 1.63 -6.03 6.52
C GLY A 105 2.83 -5.09 6.35
N VAL A 106 2.67 -4.17 5.41
CA VAL A 106 3.65 -3.14 5.06
C VAL A 106 3.04 -1.77 5.29
N THR A 107 3.71 -0.92 6.08
CA THR A 107 3.24 0.44 6.38
C THR A 107 3.92 1.48 5.52
N LEU A 108 3.14 2.37 4.90
CA LEU A 108 3.62 3.48 4.09
C LEU A 108 3.79 4.76 4.93
N ASN A 109 5.04 5.12 5.21
CA ASN A 109 5.41 6.39 5.83
C ASN A 109 5.87 7.44 4.79
N THR A 110 5.96 7.04 3.53
CA THR A 110 6.17 7.89 2.33
C THR A 110 5.27 7.35 1.20
N PRO A 111 4.87 8.14 0.19
CA PRO A 111 4.09 7.61 -0.92
C PRO A 111 4.82 6.48 -1.64
N LEU A 112 4.07 5.43 -2.00
CA LEU A 112 4.52 4.34 -2.88
C LEU A 112 3.91 4.56 -4.26
N ARG A 113 4.72 4.72 -5.30
CA ARG A 113 4.27 4.84 -6.69
C ARG A 113 4.68 3.62 -7.51
N VAL A 114 3.68 2.96 -8.09
CA VAL A 114 3.81 1.71 -8.86
C VAL A 114 3.45 1.97 -10.32
N ASP A 115 4.37 1.65 -11.23
CA ASP A 115 4.21 1.90 -12.67
C ASP A 115 3.66 0.69 -13.46
N GLY A 116 3.88 -0.51 -12.95
CA GLY A 116 3.47 -1.80 -13.51
C GLY A 116 2.41 -2.48 -12.64
N VAL A 117 2.74 -3.63 -12.05
CA VAL A 117 1.79 -4.45 -11.29
C VAL A 117 2.09 -4.40 -9.79
N CYS A 118 1.08 -4.07 -8.98
CA CYS A 118 1.09 -4.33 -7.55
C CYS A 118 0.44 -5.68 -7.24
N SER A 119 1.20 -6.62 -6.69
CA SER A 119 0.69 -7.90 -6.21
C SER A 119 0.36 -7.80 -4.72
N PHE A 120 -0.87 -8.14 -4.37
CA PHE A 120 -1.34 -8.32 -3.00
C PHE A 120 -1.27 -9.81 -2.66
N SER A 121 -0.07 -10.28 -2.34
CA SER A 121 0.19 -11.70 -2.10
C SER A 121 -0.20 -12.08 -0.67
N GLU A 122 0.25 -11.32 0.33
CA GLU A 122 -0.06 -11.53 1.74
C GLU A 122 -0.06 -10.22 2.54
N GLY A 123 -1.01 -10.12 3.47
CA GLY A 123 -1.15 -9.02 4.43
C GLY A 123 -1.52 -7.67 3.82
N LEU A 124 -1.75 -6.69 4.69
CA LEU A 124 -2.26 -5.38 4.29
C LEU A 124 -1.14 -4.42 3.90
N LEU A 125 -1.43 -3.56 2.94
CA LEU A 125 -0.65 -2.34 2.70
C LEU A 125 -1.33 -1.18 3.43
N ASN A 126 -0.70 -0.67 4.49
CA ASN A 126 -1.27 0.37 5.33
C ASN A 126 -0.87 1.76 4.81
N ALA A 127 -1.81 2.46 4.16
CA ALA A 127 -1.64 3.77 3.54
C ALA A 127 -2.49 4.83 4.26
N ALA A 128 -2.26 5.01 5.57
CA ALA A 128 -3.22 5.64 6.47
C ALA A 128 -3.59 7.09 6.13
N THR A 129 -2.67 7.85 5.51
CA THR A 129 -2.81 9.29 5.29
C THR A 129 -2.87 9.65 3.80
N ILE A 130 -3.55 10.76 3.50
CA ILE A 130 -3.63 11.31 2.14
C ILE A 130 -2.27 11.71 1.57
N THR A 131 -1.28 11.96 2.45
CA THR A 131 0.09 12.38 2.10
C THR A 131 1.04 11.20 1.89
N THR A 132 0.64 9.98 2.28
CA THR A 132 1.41 8.74 2.07
C THR A 132 0.57 7.64 1.39
N PRO A 133 -0.08 7.94 0.25
CA PRO A 133 -0.90 6.95 -0.45
C PRO A 133 -0.05 5.93 -1.20
N ILE A 134 -0.67 4.83 -1.61
CA ILE A 134 -0.20 4.09 -2.79
C ILE A 134 -0.75 4.76 -4.06
N ILE A 135 0.09 4.92 -5.06
CA ILE A 135 -0.19 5.60 -6.32
C ILE A 135 0.04 4.58 -7.44
N PHE A 136 -1.01 4.29 -8.19
CA PHE A 136 -0.98 3.54 -9.43
C PHE A 136 -0.90 4.53 -10.59
N THR A 137 0.11 4.41 -11.45
CA THR A 137 0.17 5.24 -12.65
C THR A 137 -0.94 4.93 -13.65
N SER A 138 -1.01 5.70 -14.75
CA SER A 138 -2.03 5.53 -15.80
C SER A 138 -2.13 4.10 -16.33
N ASN A 139 -1.02 3.39 -16.48
CA ASN A 139 -0.97 2.02 -17.00
C ASN A 139 -0.81 0.95 -15.92
N ALA A 140 -0.67 1.34 -14.66
CA ALA A 140 -0.46 0.40 -13.57
C ALA A 140 -1.75 -0.35 -13.22
N SER A 141 -1.58 -1.58 -12.76
CA SER A 141 -2.65 -2.48 -12.34
C SER A 141 -2.31 -3.19 -11.04
N HIS A 142 -3.25 -3.97 -10.52
CA HIS A 142 -3.00 -4.83 -9.37
C HIS A 142 -3.62 -6.22 -9.56
N THR A 143 -3.14 -7.16 -8.76
CA THR A 143 -3.65 -8.53 -8.69
C THR A 143 -3.63 -9.03 -7.25
N GLY A 144 -4.47 -10.02 -6.92
CA GLY A 144 -4.45 -10.71 -5.62
C GLY A 144 -5.22 -10.02 -4.49
N ALA A 145 -5.82 -8.85 -4.74
CA ALA A 145 -6.59 -8.14 -3.72
C ALA A 145 -7.74 -9.02 -3.17
N SER A 146 -7.80 -9.16 -1.84
CA SER A 146 -8.72 -10.03 -1.11
C SER A 146 -8.85 -9.57 0.35
N ASN A 147 -9.73 -10.19 1.14
CA ASN A 147 -9.82 -9.90 2.58
C ASN A 147 -8.47 -10.10 3.32
N ALA A 148 -7.62 -11.01 2.84
CA ALA A 148 -6.32 -11.28 3.44
C ALA A 148 -5.22 -10.30 2.99
N SER A 149 -5.39 -9.63 1.85
CA SER A 149 -4.39 -8.69 1.32
C SER A 149 -5.04 -7.62 0.45
N HIS A 150 -5.02 -6.39 0.93
CA HIS A 150 -5.52 -5.19 0.23
C HIS A 150 -4.92 -3.95 0.89
N VAL A 151 -5.29 -2.76 0.40
CA VAL A 151 -4.89 -1.47 0.96
C VAL A 151 -5.87 -1.07 2.06
N ASN A 152 -5.37 -0.94 3.28
CA ASN A 152 -6.07 -0.25 4.36
C ASN A 152 -5.62 1.22 4.34
N GLY A 153 -6.33 2.07 3.59
CA GLY A 153 -5.94 3.47 3.44
C GLY A 153 -6.24 4.10 2.08
N TYR A 154 -5.44 5.10 1.73
CA TYR A 154 -5.61 5.90 0.52
C TYR A 154 -4.90 5.26 -0.67
N VAL A 155 -5.65 5.11 -1.76
CA VAL A 155 -5.16 4.72 -3.08
C VAL A 155 -5.39 5.86 -4.07
N VAL A 156 -4.40 6.15 -4.90
CA VAL A 156 -4.52 7.07 -6.04
C VAL A 156 -4.34 6.25 -7.32
N LYS A 157 -5.21 6.47 -8.30
CA LYS A 157 -5.05 5.99 -9.67
C LYS A 157 -4.89 7.20 -10.58
N GLU A 158 -3.71 7.38 -11.17
CA GLU A 158 -3.46 8.43 -12.15
C GLU A 158 -4.19 8.14 -13.47
N GLY A 159 -4.58 9.20 -14.18
CA GLY A 159 -5.27 9.11 -15.47
C GLY A 159 -6.75 8.72 -15.38
N ASN A 160 -7.35 8.54 -16.55
CA ASN A 160 -8.73 8.09 -16.72
C ASN A 160 -8.77 6.58 -17.06
N GLY A 161 -9.97 6.05 -17.33
CA GLY A 161 -10.20 4.65 -17.66
C GLY A 161 -10.74 3.82 -16.50
N ASN A 162 -10.74 2.50 -16.70
CA ASN A 162 -11.23 1.54 -15.72
C ASN A 162 -10.17 1.24 -14.66
N PHE A 163 -10.58 1.25 -13.40
CA PHE A 163 -9.77 0.75 -12.29
C PHE A 163 -10.66 0.27 -11.14
N ILE A 164 -10.33 -0.89 -10.58
CA ILE A 164 -10.91 -1.38 -9.33
C ILE A 164 -9.95 -1.00 -8.21
N PHE A 165 -10.38 -0.22 -7.24
CA PHE A 165 -9.54 0.16 -6.11
C PHE A 165 -9.37 -1.03 -5.15
N PRO A 166 -8.12 -1.45 -4.83
CA PRO A 166 -7.84 -2.54 -3.88
C PRO A 166 -7.95 -2.04 -2.44
N ILE A 167 -9.07 -1.42 -2.04
CA ILE A 167 -9.27 -0.77 -0.74
C ILE A 167 -10.16 -1.59 0.20
N GLY A 168 -9.99 -1.39 1.51
CA GLY A 168 -10.78 -2.06 2.55
C GLY A 168 -10.46 -1.52 3.94
N ASP A 169 -10.88 -2.26 4.97
CA ASP A 169 -10.52 -2.00 6.37
C ASP A 169 -9.41 -2.93 6.87
N ILE A 170 -9.41 -3.31 8.15
CA ILE A 170 -8.40 -4.20 8.73
C ILE A 170 -8.71 -5.67 8.37
N THR A 171 -9.93 -5.98 7.95
CA THR A 171 -10.43 -7.35 7.81
C THR A 171 -11.17 -7.62 6.50
N HIS A 172 -11.77 -6.60 5.89
CA HIS A 172 -12.64 -6.75 4.73
C HIS A 172 -12.13 -5.95 3.55
N TYR A 173 -12.02 -6.63 2.42
CA TYR A 173 -11.79 -6.00 1.13
C TYR A 173 -13.13 -5.47 0.60
N GLU A 174 -13.24 -4.15 0.55
CA GLU A 174 -14.44 -3.42 0.17
C GLU A 174 -14.14 -2.54 -1.05
N PRO A 175 -13.99 -3.14 -2.25
CA PRO A 175 -13.61 -2.39 -3.43
C PRO A 175 -14.67 -1.40 -3.87
N ALA A 176 -14.20 -0.39 -4.60
CA ALA A 176 -15.00 0.41 -5.51
C ALA A 176 -14.29 0.44 -6.85
N SER A 177 -15.03 0.54 -7.95
CA SER A 177 -14.42 0.73 -9.26
C SER A 177 -14.88 2.01 -9.93
N VAL A 178 -14.02 2.55 -10.78
CA VAL A 178 -14.31 3.70 -11.62
C VAL A 178 -14.11 3.32 -13.07
N ASN A 179 -14.86 3.95 -13.97
CA ASN A 179 -14.57 3.96 -15.38
C ASN A 179 -14.83 5.37 -15.90
N PHE A 180 -13.78 6.20 -15.85
CA PHE A 180 -13.87 7.60 -16.23
C PHE A 180 -13.41 7.83 -17.66
N THR A 181 -14.16 8.63 -18.42
CA THR A 181 -13.81 9.10 -19.77
C THR A 181 -12.98 10.38 -19.73
N THR A 182 -13.17 11.21 -18.70
CA THR A 182 -12.34 12.38 -18.37
C THR A 182 -11.86 12.26 -16.93
N ASN A 183 -10.62 12.66 -16.64
CA ASN A 183 -10.02 12.88 -15.30
C ASN A 183 -8.48 12.69 -15.39
N LEU A 184 -7.78 13.57 -16.10
CA LEU A 184 -6.36 13.36 -16.43
C LEU A 184 -5.45 13.32 -15.19
N SER A 185 -5.80 14.03 -14.12
CA SER A 185 -5.05 14.03 -12.86
C SER A 185 -5.26 12.77 -12.02
N GLY A 186 -6.23 11.92 -12.36
CA GLY A 186 -6.51 10.68 -11.63
C GLY A 186 -7.54 10.81 -10.51
N THR A 187 -7.80 9.70 -9.83
CA THR A 187 -8.81 9.58 -8.76
C THR A 187 -8.14 9.05 -7.50
N ARG A 188 -8.49 9.64 -6.37
CA ARG A 188 -8.16 9.09 -5.05
C ARG A 188 -9.37 8.37 -4.47
N ALA A 189 -9.15 7.24 -3.81
CA ALA A 189 -10.19 6.53 -3.09
C ALA A 189 -9.71 5.99 -1.73
N LYS A 190 -10.63 5.91 -0.77
CA LYS A 190 -10.46 5.23 0.51
C LYS A 190 -11.80 4.69 1.01
N TYR A 191 -11.79 3.51 1.60
CA TYR A 191 -12.92 2.94 2.33
C TYR A 191 -12.86 3.37 3.81
N PHE A 192 -14.02 3.63 4.40
CA PHE A 192 -14.17 3.88 5.82
C PHE A 192 -15.28 3.00 6.41
N PRO A 193 -15.00 2.20 7.46
CA PRO A 193 -16.02 1.43 8.18
C PRO A 193 -16.78 2.32 9.19
N THR A 194 -17.25 3.47 8.72
CA THR A 194 -17.95 4.47 9.54
C THR A 194 -19.00 5.20 8.72
N ASP A 195 -19.89 5.90 9.42
CA ASP A 195 -20.87 6.79 8.81
C ASP A 195 -20.22 7.88 7.96
N ALA A 196 -20.91 8.28 6.89
CA ALA A 196 -20.51 9.35 5.99
C ALA A 196 -20.74 10.77 6.54
N GLY A 197 -21.06 10.90 7.83
CA GLY A 197 -21.28 12.17 8.51
C GLY A 197 -22.57 12.90 8.09
N SER A 198 -22.61 14.22 8.31
CA SER A 198 -23.81 15.04 8.15
C SER A 198 -23.96 15.77 6.81
N ALA A 199 -23.01 15.60 5.88
CA ALA A 199 -23.08 16.26 4.58
C ALA A 199 -24.36 15.85 3.80
N PRO A 200 -24.98 16.79 3.05
CA PRO A 200 -26.22 16.52 2.35
C PRO A 200 -26.01 15.61 1.15
N TYR A 201 -27.03 14.82 0.82
CA TYR A 201 -27.06 14.04 -0.41
C TYR A 201 -27.30 14.92 -1.64
N ALA A 202 -26.75 14.49 -2.77
CA ALA A 202 -26.99 15.13 -4.05
C ALA A 202 -28.46 15.04 -4.44
N ILE A 203 -29.06 16.18 -4.78
CA ILE A 203 -30.44 16.27 -5.27
C ILE A 203 -30.58 15.97 -6.76
N THR A 204 -29.45 15.83 -7.47
CA THR A 204 -29.39 15.44 -8.88
C THR A 204 -28.89 14.01 -8.98
N GLY A 205 -29.81 13.05 -8.90
CA GLY A 205 -29.54 11.62 -9.05
C GLY A 205 -30.30 11.01 -10.23
N TYR A 206 -29.90 9.80 -10.64
CA TYR A 206 -30.62 9.03 -11.67
C TYR A 206 -31.93 8.42 -11.17
N SER A 207 -32.08 8.27 -9.85
CA SER A 207 -33.28 7.71 -9.23
C SER A 207 -34.28 8.81 -8.89
N PRO A 208 -35.53 8.75 -9.38
CA PRO A 208 -36.60 9.62 -8.92
C PRO A 208 -37.15 9.21 -7.54
N VAL A 209 -36.71 8.07 -7.00
CA VAL A 209 -37.10 7.57 -5.67
C VAL A 209 -36.27 8.26 -4.60
N GLU A 210 -36.96 8.85 -3.62
CA GLU A 210 -36.32 9.48 -2.46
C GLU A 210 -35.50 8.49 -1.64
N LEU A 211 -34.36 8.95 -1.14
CA LEU A 211 -33.52 8.18 -0.23
C LEU A 211 -34.19 8.11 1.15
N LEU A 212 -34.74 6.95 1.51
CA LEU A 212 -35.42 6.75 2.79
C LEU A 212 -34.44 6.48 3.95
N PHE A 213 -33.48 5.58 3.71
CA PHE A 213 -32.42 5.19 4.64
C PHE A 213 -31.12 4.98 3.87
N TYR A 214 -30.00 5.06 4.58
CA TYR A 214 -28.67 4.81 4.02
C TYR A 214 -27.80 4.05 5.02
N ASN A 215 -26.74 3.41 4.52
CA ASN A 215 -25.80 2.69 5.38
C ASN A 215 -24.95 3.68 6.19
N LYS A 216 -25.06 3.61 7.52
CA LYS A 216 -24.25 4.40 8.46
C LYS A 216 -23.01 3.66 8.98
N LEU A 217 -22.80 2.43 8.52
CA LEU A 217 -21.71 1.57 8.97
C LEU A 217 -20.50 1.61 8.03
N GLU A 218 -20.67 2.15 6.83
CA GLU A 218 -19.60 2.21 5.84
C GLU A 218 -19.80 3.32 4.81
N GLN A 219 -18.68 3.75 4.22
CA GLN A 219 -18.67 4.65 3.08
C GLN A 219 -17.38 4.51 2.27
N TRP A 220 -17.41 5.05 1.06
CA TRP A 220 -16.25 5.23 0.21
C TRP A 220 -16.08 6.71 -0.12
N ASP A 221 -14.93 7.27 0.25
CA ASP A 221 -14.48 8.56 -0.29
C ASP A 221 -13.84 8.30 -1.65
N ILE A 222 -14.46 8.80 -2.72
CA ILE A 222 -13.97 8.69 -4.09
C ILE A 222 -13.90 10.10 -4.66
N SER A 223 -12.68 10.60 -4.78
CA SER A 223 -12.37 12.00 -5.07
C SER A 223 -11.58 12.10 -6.38
N PRO A 224 -12.21 12.51 -7.51
CA PRO A 224 -11.46 12.89 -8.71
C PRO A 224 -10.52 14.08 -8.43
N LEU A 225 -9.32 14.05 -9.01
CA LEU A 225 -8.29 15.07 -8.85
C LEU A 225 -8.32 16.11 -9.97
N SER A 226 -9.23 15.95 -10.93
CA SER A 226 -9.60 16.90 -11.97
C SER A 226 -11.05 16.68 -12.38
N ALA A 227 -11.57 17.51 -13.29
CA ALA A 227 -12.92 17.32 -13.82
C ALA A 227 -13.08 15.90 -14.39
N ALA A 228 -14.12 15.19 -13.92
CA ALA A 228 -14.34 13.79 -14.24
C ALA A 228 -15.74 13.53 -14.79
N THR A 229 -15.84 12.54 -15.66
CA THR A 229 -17.09 12.07 -16.25
C THR A 229 -16.97 10.57 -16.44
N GLY A 230 -18.00 9.82 -16.09
CA GLY A 230 -18.04 8.38 -16.23
C GLY A 230 -18.82 7.72 -15.10
N THR A 231 -18.47 6.48 -14.80
CA THR A 231 -19.22 5.65 -13.85
C THR A 231 -18.39 5.31 -12.63
N VAL A 232 -19.05 5.29 -11.48
CA VAL A 232 -18.57 4.64 -10.26
C VAL A 232 -19.43 3.41 -10.04
N THR A 233 -18.80 2.28 -9.70
CA THR A 233 -19.48 1.04 -9.37
C THR A 233 -19.07 0.61 -7.97
N MET A 234 -20.07 0.42 -7.12
CA MET A 234 -19.90 -0.06 -5.76
C MET A 234 -20.22 -1.55 -5.73
N TYR A 235 -19.49 -2.29 -4.90
CA TYR A 235 -19.72 -3.70 -4.68
C TYR A 235 -20.52 -3.87 -3.39
N TRP A 236 -21.38 -4.88 -3.36
CA TRP A 236 -22.19 -5.19 -2.18
C TRP A 236 -21.89 -6.62 -1.73
N ASN A 237 -21.79 -6.78 -0.42
CA ASN A 237 -21.63 -8.07 0.25
C ASN A 237 -22.46 -8.08 1.55
N SER A 238 -22.28 -9.12 2.37
CA SER A 238 -22.94 -9.21 3.68
C SER A 238 -22.26 -8.40 4.78
N THR A 239 -21.05 -7.89 4.56
CA THR A 239 -20.36 -7.00 5.50
C THR A 239 -21.20 -5.73 5.67
N ASN A 240 -21.37 -5.28 6.90
CA ASN A 240 -22.11 -4.05 7.21
C ASN A 240 -23.52 -3.94 6.58
N ASN A 241 -24.16 -5.07 6.24
CA ASN A 241 -25.49 -5.09 5.64
C ASN A 241 -26.53 -4.61 6.66
N VAL A 242 -27.23 -3.53 6.32
CA VAL A 242 -28.30 -2.91 7.13
C VAL A 242 -29.68 -3.57 6.95
N GLY A 243 -29.70 -4.87 6.62
CA GLY A 243 -30.93 -5.66 6.47
C GLY A 243 -31.60 -5.53 5.11
N ILE A 244 -30.87 -5.10 4.07
CA ILE A 244 -31.37 -5.09 2.70
C ILE A 244 -31.22 -6.49 2.12
N GLY A 245 -32.35 -7.15 1.85
CA GLY A 245 -32.40 -8.55 1.39
C GLY A 245 -32.42 -8.74 -0.12
N ALA A 246 -32.69 -7.69 -0.89
CA ALA A 246 -32.74 -7.72 -2.35
C ALA A 246 -31.80 -6.67 -2.95
N THR A 247 -30.91 -7.09 -3.86
CA THR A 247 -29.97 -6.19 -4.53
C THR A 247 -30.68 -5.15 -5.42
N SER A 248 -31.92 -5.42 -5.83
CA SER A 248 -32.79 -4.48 -6.56
C SER A 248 -33.15 -3.23 -5.76
N ASP A 249 -33.01 -3.27 -4.43
CA ASP A 249 -33.36 -2.16 -3.55
C ASP A 249 -32.14 -1.31 -3.19
N LEU A 250 -30.93 -1.79 -3.53
CA LEU A 250 -29.69 -1.07 -3.30
C LEU A 250 -29.56 0.09 -4.30
N ARG A 251 -29.19 1.25 -3.76
CA ARG A 251 -28.84 2.44 -4.55
C ARG A 251 -27.54 3.00 -4.01
N VAL A 252 -26.74 3.59 -4.89
CA VAL A 252 -25.59 4.40 -4.50
C VAL A 252 -26.04 5.83 -4.29
N ALA A 253 -25.77 6.37 -3.11
CA ALA A 253 -26.07 7.77 -2.79
C ALA A 253 -24.75 8.54 -2.70
N HIS A 254 -24.70 9.70 -3.34
CA HIS A 254 -23.53 10.58 -3.36
C HIS A 254 -23.81 11.81 -2.48
N LYS A 255 -22.88 12.15 -1.59
CA LYS A 255 -22.94 13.39 -0.79
C LYS A 255 -22.24 14.53 -1.51
N ILE A 256 -22.80 15.74 -1.44
CA ILE A 256 -22.20 16.95 -2.01
C ILE A 256 -21.39 17.67 -0.94
N GLY A 257 -20.15 18.05 -1.28
CA GLY A 257 -19.31 18.91 -0.45
C GLY A 257 -18.76 18.25 0.81
N GLY A 258 -18.73 16.91 0.83
CA GLY A 258 -18.03 16.11 1.82
C GLY A 258 -16.58 15.84 1.42
#